data_AF-A0A1E3FSJ3-F1
#
_entry.id   AF-A0A1E3FSJ3-F1
#
_cell.length_a   1.000
_cell.length_b   1.000
_cell.length_c   1.000
_cell.angle_alpha   90.00
_cell.angle_beta   90.00
_cell.angle_gamma   90.00
#
_symmetry.space_group_name_H-M   'P 1'
#
loop_
_entity.id
_entity.type
_entity.pdbx_description
1 polymer ?
#
loop_
_entity_poly.entity_id
_entity_poly.type
_entity_poly.pdbx_seq_one_letter_code
_entity_poly.pdbx_strand_id
1 'polypeptide(L)'
;MDWNIPIANQEVATAYGSFKDYVLGVATHFAGSRLLEALDLTPLESETKIALSNDFADYFTTIRNVGDLVQSIESGYYSQLSLRLATIQLCTAFEVLFDSITRTYGVTADNEPAIEAPYGGAAPIQLGNKTIRQIRKLHRVLEIDTVLNDDDVLLKLSAIIELRNCFIHSGGRVPNEGKQVRLSVYGISAEVGESVHLKRNHFDDFLHYVIIHVQAFVRFLPEMTGRTMPST
;
A
#
# COMPACT_ATOMS: atom_id res chain seq x y z
N MET A 1 0.02 16.59 8.20
CA MET A 1 1.16 15.77 8.65
C MET A 1 2.42 16.38 8.07
N ASP A 2 3.48 16.56 8.87
CA ASP A 2 4.77 17.04 8.37
C ASP A 2 5.56 15.87 7.79
N TRP A 3 5.85 15.93 6.49
CA TRP A 3 6.59 14.90 5.77
C TRP A 3 8.11 15.11 5.79
N ASN A 4 8.58 16.28 6.24
CA ASN A 4 9.99 16.60 6.25
C ASN A 4 10.53 16.33 7.65
N ILE A 5 11.16 15.17 7.80
CA ILE A 5 11.68 14.70 9.07
C ILE A 5 13.20 14.57 8.98
N PRO A 6 13.95 14.87 10.06
CA PRO A 6 15.38 14.61 10.08
C PRO A 6 15.61 13.09 10.06
N ILE A 7 16.43 12.63 9.12
CA ILE A 7 16.87 11.23 8.99
C ILE A 7 18.38 11.26 8.93
N ALA A 8 19.03 10.55 9.85
CA ALA A 8 20.48 10.63 10.03
C ALA A 8 21.24 9.95 8.87
N ASN A 9 20.75 8.81 8.40
CA ASN A 9 21.37 8.10 7.28
C ASN A 9 20.92 8.69 5.92
N GLN A 10 21.87 9.16 5.11
CA GLN A 10 21.61 9.80 3.81
C GLN A 10 20.96 8.87 2.76
N GLU A 11 21.33 7.59 2.73
CA GLU A 11 20.70 6.62 1.82
C GLU A 11 19.25 6.36 2.21
N VAL A 12 18.98 6.21 3.52
CA VAL A 12 17.62 6.10 4.06
C VAL A 12 16.82 7.38 3.78
N ALA A 13 17.42 8.56 3.97
CA ALA A 13 16.78 9.84 3.68
C ALA A 13 16.39 9.95 2.20
N THR A 14 17.25 9.48 1.30
CA THR A 14 16.97 9.44 -0.15
C THR A 14 15.84 8.46 -0.47
N ALA A 15 15.88 7.25 0.09
CA ALA A 15 14.82 6.25 -0.08
C ALA A 15 13.47 6.74 0.47
N TYR A 16 13.47 7.39 1.64
CA TYR A 16 12.30 8.00 2.23
C TYR A 16 11.77 9.17 1.39
N GLY A 17 12.65 9.99 0.80
CA GLY A 17 12.30 11.03 -0.16
C GLY A 17 11.54 10.47 -1.36
N SER A 18 12.06 9.43 -2.00
CA SER A 18 11.40 8.73 -3.11
C SER A 18 10.06 8.12 -2.71
N PHE A 19 9.98 7.50 -1.52
CA PHE A 19 8.73 6.99 -0.97
C PHE A 19 7.70 8.10 -0.79
N LYS A 20 8.08 9.22 -0.17
CA LYS A 20 7.23 10.39 0.03
C LYS A 20 6.68 10.91 -1.29
N ASP A 21 7.55 11.17 -2.26
CA ASP A 21 7.15 11.75 -3.54
C ASP A 21 6.19 10.83 -4.30
N TYR A 22 6.47 9.52 -4.30
CA TYR A 22 5.59 8.53 -4.89
C TYR A 22 4.21 8.53 -4.21
N VAL A 23 4.17 8.42 -2.88
CA VAL A 23 2.92 8.36 -2.12
C VAL A 23 2.10 9.65 -2.24
N LEU A 24 2.74 10.82 -2.29
CA LEU A 24 2.07 12.09 -2.56
C LEU A 24 1.49 12.14 -3.98
N GLY A 25 2.18 11.57 -4.97
CA GLY A 25 1.65 11.38 -6.32
C GLY A 25 0.38 10.52 -6.33
N VAL A 26 0.39 9.39 -5.61
CA VAL A 26 -0.79 8.51 -5.44
C VAL A 26 -1.94 9.26 -4.78
N ALA A 27 -1.67 9.98 -3.69
CA ALA A 27 -2.68 10.76 -2.98
C ALA A 27 -3.28 11.86 -3.86
N THR A 28 -2.46 12.53 -4.67
CA THR A 28 -2.90 13.54 -5.63
C THR A 28 -3.79 12.94 -6.71
N HIS A 29 -3.41 11.79 -7.29
CA HIS A 29 -4.23 11.08 -8.27
C HIS A 29 -5.57 10.66 -7.68
N PHE A 30 -5.58 10.12 -6.46
CA PHE A 30 -6.82 9.73 -5.78
C PHE A 30 -7.71 10.94 -5.44
N ALA A 31 -7.14 12.07 -5.02
CA ALA A 31 -7.88 13.31 -4.83
C ALA A 31 -8.46 13.82 -6.16
N GLY A 32 -7.72 13.69 -7.27
CA GLY A 32 -8.20 14.01 -8.61
C GLY A 32 -9.38 13.13 -9.04
N SER A 33 -9.36 11.84 -8.72
CA SER A 33 -10.50 10.96 -9.02
C SER A 33 -11.73 11.33 -8.20
N ARG A 34 -11.57 11.72 -6.93
CA ARG A 34 -12.65 12.27 -6.09
C ARG A 34 -13.22 13.57 -6.64
N LEU A 35 -12.37 14.45 -7.18
CA LEU A 35 -12.81 15.67 -7.85
C LEU A 35 -13.66 15.32 -9.08
N LEU A 36 -13.19 14.38 -9.91
CA LEU A 36 -13.93 13.93 -11.10
C LEU A 36 -15.32 13.38 -10.74
N GLU A 37 -15.41 12.55 -9.70
CA GLU A 37 -16.68 12.03 -9.17
C GLU A 37 -17.65 13.14 -8.70
N ALA A 38 -17.15 14.35 -8.41
CA ALA A 38 -17.94 15.48 -7.92
C ALA A 38 -18.29 16.52 -9.01
N LEU A 39 -17.77 16.36 -10.23
CA LEU A 39 -18.06 17.28 -11.33
C LEU A 39 -19.43 17.00 -11.94
N ASP A 40 -20.11 18.06 -12.35
CA ASP A 40 -21.26 17.94 -13.25
C ASP A 40 -20.77 17.66 -14.67
N LEU A 41 -20.99 16.42 -15.12
CA LEU A 41 -20.62 15.97 -16.45
C LEU A 41 -21.77 16.10 -17.47
N THR A 42 -22.96 16.56 -17.06
CA THR A 42 -24.11 16.77 -17.95
C THR A 42 -23.81 17.66 -19.17
N PRO A 43 -22.95 18.69 -19.08
CA PRO A 43 -22.58 19.49 -20.26
C PRO A 43 -21.81 18.71 -21.33
N LEU A 44 -21.25 17.55 -20.99
CA LEU A 44 -20.56 16.66 -21.91
C LEU A 44 -21.59 15.66 -22.45
N GLU A 45 -21.92 15.74 -23.73
CA GLU A 45 -22.87 14.81 -24.37
C GLU A 45 -22.41 13.36 -24.17
N SER A 46 -23.34 12.44 -23.85
CA SER A 46 -23.04 11.03 -23.52
C SER A 46 -22.18 10.31 -24.58
N GLU A 47 -22.40 10.62 -25.86
CA GLU A 47 -21.70 10.02 -27.00
C GLU A 47 -20.30 10.62 -27.25
N THR A 48 -19.92 11.64 -26.49
CA THR A 48 -18.59 12.27 -26.60
C THR A 48 -17.51 11.23 -26.38
N LYS A 49 -16.69 11.00 -27.40
CA LYS A 49 -15.64 9.99 -27.41
C LYS A 49 -14.37 10.50 -26.73
N ILE A 50 -13.77 9.63 -25.93
CA ILE A 50 -12.50 9.83 -25.26
C ILE A 50 -11.56 8.70 -25.71
N ALA A 51 -10.64 9.03 -26.61
CA ALA A 51 -9.59 8.12 -27.04
C ALA A 51 -8.50 8.01 -25.96
N LEU A 52 -8.05 6.79 -25.64
CA LEU A 52 -6.96 6.58 -24.68
C LEU A 52 -5.58 6.97 -25.24
N SER A 53 -5.46 7.05 -26.56
CA SER A 53 -4.25 7.50 -27.27
C SER A 53 -4.64 8.18 -28.58
N ASN A 54 -3.87 9.20 -28.94
CA ASN A 54 -3.94 9.90 -30.22
C ASN A 54 -2.87 9.40 -31.21
N ASP A 55 -2.06 8.40 -30.83
CA ASP A 55 -0.97 7.86 -31.66
C ASP A 55 -1.49 6.88 -32.74
N PHE A 56 -2.75 6.45 -32.63
CA PHE A 56 -3.38 5.47 -33.51
C PHE A 56 -4.71 6.01 -34.03
N ALA A 57 -5.10 5.55 -35.21
CA ALA A 57 -6.44 5.82 -35.75
C ALA A 57 -7.54 5.22 -34.85
N ASP A 58 -8.75 5.78 -34.93
CA ASP A 58 -9.90 5.43 -34.08
C ASP A 58 -10.24 3.93 -34.01
N TYR A 59 -9.97 3.19 -35.08
CA TYR A 59 -10.25 1.75 -35.14
C TYR A 59 -9.16 0.88 -34.48
N PHE A 60 -8.06 1.48 -34.05
CA PHE A 60 -6.97 0.83 -33.32
C PHE A 60 -6.84 1.30 -31.87
N THR A 61 -7.23 2.54 -31.58
CA THR A 61 -7.22 3.07 -30.21
C THR A 61 -8.42 2.56 -29.41
N THR A 62 -8.24 2.40 -28.10
CA THR A 62 -9.39 2.15 -27.23
C THR A 62 -10.14 3.46 -27.02
N ILE A 63 -11.45 3.44 -27.29
CA ILE A 63 -12.33 4.59 -27.10
C ILE A 63 -13.34 4.26 -26.01
N ARG A 64 -13.50 5.16 -25.05
CA ARG A 64 -14.62 5.20 -24.10
C ARG A 64 -15.50 6.39 -24.45
N ASN A 65 -16.76 6.39 -24.04
CA ASN A 65 -17.60 7.58 -24.13
C ASN A 65 -17.85 8.18 -22.74
N VAL A 66 -18.40 9.39 -22.71
CA VAL A 66 -18.74 10.06 -21.45
C VAL A 66 -19.83 9.29 -20.70
N GLY A 67 -20.82 8.74 -21.39
CA GLY A 67 -21.90 7.96 -20.77
C GLY A 67 -21.39 6.76 -19.95
N ASP A 68 -20.43 6.03 -20.49
CA ASP A 68 -19.74 4.92 -19.84
C ASP A 68 -19.05 5.33 -18.54
N LEU A 69 -18.41 6.51 -18.54
CA LEU A 69 -17.73 7.06 -17.37
C LEU A 69 -18.74 7.50 -16.31
N VAL A 70 -19.80 8.20 -16.72
CA VAL A 70 -20.89 8.61 -15.82
C VAL A 70 -21.51 7.38 -15.16
N GLN A 71 -21.86 6.34 -15.93
CA GLN A 71 -22.40 5.09 -15.39
C GLN A 71 -21.42 4.43 -14.40
N SER A 72 -20.12 4.46 -14.70
CA SER A 72 -19.08 3.92 -13.81
C SER A 72 -18.95 4.72 -12.50
N ILE A 73 -19.19 6.04 -12.53
CA ILE A 73 -19.19 6.90 -11.34
C ILE A 73 -20.45 6.66 -10.51
N GLU A 74 -21.62 6.68 -11.15
CA GLU A 74 -22.93 6.49 -10.49
C GLU A 74 -23.06 5.11 -9.83
N SER A 75 -22.53 4.07 -10.48
CA SER A 75 -22.49 2.72 -9.90
C SER A 75 -21.46 2.55 -8.78
N GLY A 76 -20.59 3.54 -8.55
CA GLY A 76 -19.48 3.48 -7.60
C GLY A 76 -18.31 2.58 -8.04
N TYR A 77 -18.36 1.99 -9.23
CA TYR A 77 -17.28 1.16 -9.76
C TYR A 77 -15.98 1.95 -9.92
N TYR A 78 -16.08 3.19 -10.42
CA TYR A 78 -14.92 4.09 -10.58
C TYR A 78 -14.26 4.40 -9.24
N SER A 79 -15.07 4.63 -8.21
CA SER A 79 -14.60 4.89 -6.84
C SER A 79 -13.85 3.69 -6.27
N GLN A 80 -14.36 2.47 -6.49
CA GLN A 80 -13.70 1.24 -6.06
C GLN A 80 -12.42 0.97 -6.85
N LEU A 81 -12.42 1.20 -8.16
CA LEU A 81 -11.22 1.09 -8.99
C LEU A 81 -10.11 2.04 -8.51
N SER A 82 -10.47 3.29 -8.25
CA SER A 82 -9.54 4.29 -7.71
C SER A 82 -8.94 3.86 -6.37
N LEU A 83 -9.76 3.35 -5.45
CA LEU A 83 -9.32 2.84 -4.14
C LEU A 83 -8.37 1.64 -4.30
N ARG A 84 -8.67 0.69 -5.20
CA ARG A 84 -7.82 -0.47 -5.50
C ARG A 84 -6.44 -0.05 -5.99
N LEU A 85 -6.40 0.82 -7.01
CA LEU A 85 -5.15 1.29 -7.61
C LEU A 85 -4.29 2.05 -6.59
N ALA A 86 -4.91 2.94 -5.82
CA ALA A 86 -4.20 3.69 -4.78
C ALA A 86 -3.64 2.78 -3.67
N THR A 87 -4.40 1.75 -3.26
CA THR A 87 -3.96 0.76 -2.27
C THR A 87 -2.79 -0.09 -2.76
N ILE A 88 -2.85 -0.54 -4.03
CA ILE A 88 -1.76 -1.28 -4.67
C ILE A 88 -0.48 -0.43 -4.67
N GLN A 89 -0.59 0.81 -5.13
CA GLN A 89 0.54 1.73 -5.23
C GLN A 89 1.15 2.07 -3.85
N LEU A 90 0.33 2.27 -2.82
CA LEU A 90 0.81 2.48 -1.45
C LEU A 90 1.61 1.28 -0.94
N CYS A 91 1.11 0.06 -1.14
CA CYS A 91 1.84 -1.16 -0.77
C CYS A 91 3.16 -1.27 -1.53
N THR A 92 3.16 -1.00 -2.84
CA THR A 92 4.38 -1.03 -3.65
C THR A 92 5.42 -0.04 -3.14
N ALA A 93 5.02 1.21 -2.85
CA ALA A 93 5.93 2.21 -2.30
C ALA A 93 6.53 1.77 -0.96
N PHE A 94 5.68 1.22 -0.08
CA PHE A 94 6.09 0.71 1.22
C PHE A 94 7.11 -0.44 1.10
N GLU A 95 6.85 -1.42 0.24
CA GLU A 95 7.77 -2.55 0.02
C GLU A 95 9.11 -2.10 -0.57
N VAL A 96 9.09 -1.18 -1.55
CA VAL A 96 10.30 -0.61 -2.17
C VAL A 96 11.14 0.18 -1.15
N LEU A 97 10.49 0.92 -0.24
CA LEU A 97 11.18 1.62 0.83
C LEU A 97 11.95 0.63 1.73
N PHE A 98 11.28 -0.41 2.21
CA PHE A 98 11.91 -1.39 3.10
C PHE A 98 12.95 -2.26 2.41
N ASP A 99 12.79 -2.58 1.13
CA ASP A 99 13.83 -3.19 0.32
C ASP A 99 15.08 -2.30 0.20
N SER A 100 14.89 -0.97 0.13
CA SER A 100 16.00 -0.01 0.10
C SER A 100 16.69 0.10 1.46
N ILE A 101 15.92 0.25 2.55
CA ILE A 101 16.46 0.31 3.92
C ILE A 101 17.23 -0.97 4.25
N THR A 102 16.66 -2.14 3.96
CA THR A 102 17.34 -3.41 4.23
C THR A 102 18.65 -3.55 3.45
N ARG A 103 18.70 -3.08 2.19
CA ARG A 103 19.93 -3.02 1.41
C ARG A 103 20.97 -2.11 2.05
N THR A 104 20.59 -0.90 2.47
CA THR A 104 21.49 0.05 3.16
C THR A 104 22.12 -0.54 4.42
N TYR A 105 21.37 -1.31 5.20
CA TYR A 105 21.88 -1.94 6.44
C TYR A 105 22.45 -3.36 6.23
N GLY A 106 22.47 -3.88 5.00
CA GLY A 106 22.96 -5.23 4.70
C GLY A 106 22.12 -6.35 5.34
N VAL A 107 20.82 -6.13 5.52
CA VAL A 107 19.89 -7.07 6.18
C VAL A 107 19.09 -7.84 5.14
N THR A 108 19.23 -9.16 5.05
CA THR A 108 18.41 -10.00 4.15
C THR A 108 17.36 -10.78 4.94
N ALA A 109 16.11 -10.83 4.46
CA ALA A 109 15.00 -11.51 5.16
C ALA A 109 14.43 -12.70 4.39
N ASP A 110 15.09 -13.14 3.33
CA ASP A 110 14.56 -14.17 2.41
C ASP A 110 14.34 -15.52 3.12
N ASN A 111 15.18 -15.84 4.09
CA ASN A 111 15.15 -17.08 4.86
C ASN A 111 14.51 -16.93 6.26
N GLU A 112 13.96 -15.77 6.61
CA GLU A 112 13.33 -15.61 7.93
C GLU A 112 12.01 -16.39 8.00
N PRO A 113 11.69 -17.07 9.12
CA PRO A 113 10.39 -17.69 9.28
C PRO A 113 9.27 -16.63 9.30
N ALA A 114 8.03 -17.08 9.10
CA ALA A 114 6.88 -16.22 9.33
C ALA A 114 6.83 -15.78 10.80
N ILE A 115 6.32 -14.56 11.05
CA ILE A 115 6.11 -14.06 12.41
C ILE A 115 4.75 -14.56 12.89
N GLU A 116 4.70 -15.18 14.06
CA GLU A 116 3.44 -15.56 14.70
C GLU A 116 2.91 -14.35 15.48
N ALA A 117 1.79 -13.79 15.05
CA ALA A 117 1.15 -12.67 15.74
C ALA A 117 -0.16 -13.13 16.40
N PRO A 118 -0.34 -12.92 17.72
CA PRO A 118 -1.58 -13.26 18.41
C PRO A 118 -2.73 -12.37 17.89
N TYR A 119 -3.92 -12.95 17.69
CA TYR A 119 -5.10 -12.19 17.26
C TYR A 119 -6.36 -12.70 17.95
N GLY A 120 -6.86 -11.91 18.91
CA GLY A 120 -8.02 -12.28 19.73
C GLY A 120 -7.83 -13.62 20.46
N GLY A 121 -8.89 -14.42 20.52
CA GLY A 121 -8.86 -15.78 21.10
C GLY A 121 -8.62 -16.90 20.08
N ALA A 122 -8.24 -16.56 18.84
CA ALA A 122 -8.04 -17.52 17.76
C ALA A 122 -6.58 -18.01 17.69
N ALA A 123 -6.30 -18.97 16.79
CA ALA A 123 -4.94 -19.37 16.50
C ALA A 123 -4.10 -18.18 15.97
N PRO A 124 -2.80 -18.09 16.31
CA PRO A 124 -1.95 -17.00 15.83
C PRO A 124 -1.93 -16.90 14.30
N ILE A 125 -1.90 -15.66 13.80
CA ILE A 125 -1.80 -15.39 12.37
C ILE A 125 -0.33 -15.40 11.95
N GLN A 126 -0.03 -16.20 10.93
CA GLN A 126 1.32 -16.31 10.37
C GLN A 126 1.62 -15.18 9.38
N LEU A 127 2.47 -14.23 9.73
CA LEU A 127 2.84 -13.09 8.89
C LEU A 127 4.05 -13.43 8.03
N GLY A 128 3.79 -13.94 6.83
CA GLY A 128 4.82 -14.38 5.87
C GLY A 128 5.26 -13.34 4.83
N ASN A 129 4.68 -12.14 4.82
CA ASN A 129 5.09 -11.12 3.85
C ASN A 129 6.56 -10.71 4.08
N LYS A 130 7.32 -10.58 2.98
CA LYS A 130 8.75 -10.26 3.01
C LYS A 130 9.03 -8.97 3.79
N THR A 131 8.31 -7.89 3.50
CA THR A 131 8.50 -6.60 4.16
C THR A 131 8.21 -6.64 5.65
N ILE A 132 7.18 -7.38 6.08
CA ILE A 132 6.91 -7.60 7.50
C ILE A 132 8.07 -8.33 8.19
N ARG A 133 8.63 -9.37 7.56
CA ARG A 133 9.84 -10.06 8.06
C ARG A 133 11.08 -9.17 8.08
N GLN A 134 11.26 -8.33 7.06
CA GLN A 134 12.35 -7.33 6.99
C GLN A 134 12.27 -6.36 8.16
N ILE A 135 11.09 -5.81 8.45
CA ILE A 135 10.86 -4.91 9.59
C ILE A 135 11.29 -5.56 10.90
N ARG A 136 10.81 -6.77 11.20
CA ARG A 136 11.19 -7.49 12.44
C ARG A 136 12.68 -7.80 12.51
N LYS A 137 13.31 -8.11 11.38
CA LYS A 137 14.76 -8.37 11.34
C LYS A 137 15.57 -7.08 11.54
N LEU A 138 15.16 -5.96 10.94
CA LEU A 138 15.81 -4.66 11.12
C LEU A 138 15.80 -4.25 12.60
N HIS A 139 14.67 -4.38 13.30
CA HIS A 139 14.60 -4.10 14.75
C HIS A 139 15.61 -4.95 15.54
N ARG A 140 15.69 -6.26 15.25
CA ARG A 140 16.64 -7.17 15.92
C ARG A 140 18.10 -6.83 15.62
N VAL A 141 18.46 -6.56 14.36
CA VAL A 141 19.86 -6.34 13.93
C VAL A 141 20.38 -4.96 14.32
N LEU A 142 19.49 -3.95 14.33
CA LEU A 142 19.86 -2.57 14.66
C LEU A 142 19.59 -2.22 16.12
N GLU A 143 19.03 -3.15 16.90
CA GLU A 143 18.66 -2.95 18.31
C GLU A 143 17.78 -1.71 18.54
N ILE A 144 16.91 -1.42 17.56
CA ILE A 144 15.93 -0.34 17.65
C ILE A 144 14.60 -0.92 18.10
N ASP A 145 13.85 -0.14 18.87
CA ASP A 145 12.50 -0.46 19.28
C ASP A 145 11.56 0.66 18.86
N THR A 146 10.68 0.35 17.91
CA THR A 146 9.70 1.30 17.40
C THR A 146 8.35 0.60 17.29
N VAL A 147 7.29 1.39 17.13
CA VAL A 147 5.92 0.86 17.01
C VAL A 147 5.76 -0.13 15.85
N LEU A 148 6.62 -0.09 14.82
CA LEU A 148 6.64 -1.10 13.75
C LEU A 148 7.09 -2.50 14.21
N ASN A 149 7.60 -2.65 15.42
CA ASN A 149 7.94 -3.95 15.99
C ASN A 149 6.73 -4.64 16.65
N ASP A 150 5.66 -3.89 16.92
CA ASP A 150 4.45 -4.39 17.59
C ASP A 150 3.64 -5.33 16.67
N ASP A 151 3.23 -6.49 17.22
CA ASP A 151 2.45 -7.50 16.52
C ASP A 151 1.11 -6.94 16.02
N ASP A 152 0.42 -6.11 16.80
CA ASP A 152 -0.87 -5.50 16.43
C ASP A 152 -0.70 -4.58 15.22
N VAL A 153 0.45 -3.91 15.13
CA VAL A 153 0.77 -3.00 14.03
C VAL A 153 1.12 -3.78 12.77
N LEU A 154 1.94 -4.81 12.90
CA LEU A 154 2.29 -5.68 11.78
C LEU A 154 1.08 -6.46 11.25
N LEU A 155 0.15 -6.85 12.12
CA LEU A 155 -1.13 -7.45 11.76
C LEU A 155 -1.93 -6.53 10.84
N LYS A 156 -2.10 -5.26 11.23
CA LYS A 156 -2.83 -4.26 10.43
C LYS A 156 -2.13 -3.96 9.10
N LEU A 157 -0.81 -3.81 9.09
CA LEU A 157 -0.05 -3.65 7.84
C LEU A 157 -0.19 -4.88 6.94
N SER A 158 -0.12 -6.08 7.51
CA SER A 158 -0.31 -7.32 6.76
C SER A 158 -1.72 -7.41 6.19
N ALA A 159 -2.76 -6.89 6.85
CA ALA A 159 -4.12 -6.84 6.32
C ALA A 159 -4.23 -5.91 5.10
N ILE A 160 -3.56 -4.75 5.11
CA ILE A 160 -3.50 -3.83 3.96
C ILE A 160 -2.76 -4.49 2.78
N ILE A 161 -1.65 -5.20 3.04
CA ILE A 161 -0.93 -5.95 2.01
C ILE A 161 -1.78 -7.12 1.49
N GLU A 162 -2.55 -7.77 2.36
CA GLU A 162 -3.44 -8.86 1.96
C GLU A 162 -4.58 -8.38 1.06
N LEU A 163 -5.11 -7.19 1.35
CA LEU A 163 -6.09 -6.52 0.51
C LEU A 163 -5.51 -6.28 -0.90
N ARG A 164 -4.28 -5.78 -1.00
CA ARG A 164 -3.55 -5.67 -2.28
C ARG A 164 -3.45 -7.01 -2.98
N ASN A 165 -3.13 -8.08 -2.27
CA ASN A 165 -3.02 -9.42 -2.86
C ASN A 165 -4.35 -9.91 -3.41
N CYS A 166 -5.46 -9.66 -2.71
CA CYS A 166 -6.80 -9.99 -3.22
C CYS A 166 -7.09 -9.26 -4.54
N PHE A 167 -6.75 -7.96 -4.64
CA PHE A 167 -6.93 -7.19 -5.88
C PHE A 167 -6.10 -7.71 -7.05
N ILE A 168 -4.83 -8.05 -6.83
CA ILE A 168 -3.93 -8.48 -7.91
C ILE A 168 -4.12 -9.94 -8.29
N HIS A 169 -4.23 -10.84 -7.30
CA HIS A 169 -4.14 -12.28 -7.54
C HIS A 169 -5.49 -13.01 -7.51
N SER A 170 -6.55 -12.34 -7.07
CA SER A 170 -7.88 -12.96 -6.91
C SER A 170 -9.00 -12.15 -7.56
N GLY A 171 -8.67 -11.26 -8.51
CA GLY A 171 -9.66 -10.42 -9.20
C GLY A 171 -10.46 -9.52 -8.25
N GLY A 172 -9.87 -9.18 -7.10
CA GLY A 172 -10.52 -8.43 -6.04
C GLY A 172 -11.50 -9.23 -5.18
N ARG A 173 -11.42 -10.57 -5.16
CA ARG A 173 -12.24 -11.43 -4.31
C ARG A 173 -11.46 -12.02 -3.13
N VAL A 174 -12.17 -12.40 -2.07
CA VAL A 174 -11.60 -13.14 -0.94
C VAL A 174 -11.48 -14.62 -1.30
N PRO A 175 -10.27 -15.21 -1.38
CA PRO A 175 -10.13 -16.56 -1.93
C PRO A 175 -10.38 -17.68 -0.90
N ASN A 176 -10.18 -17.44 0.40
CA ASN A 176 -10.36 -18.44 1.46
C ASN A 176 -10.53 -17.79 2.84
N GLU A 177 -10.93 -18.61 3.82
CA GLU A 177 -11.16 -18.19 5.22
C GLU A 177 -9.91 -17.56 5.85
N GLY A 178 -8.72 -18.08 5.54
CA GLY A 178 -7.47 -17.52 6.05
C GLY A 178 -7.23 -16.07 5.60
N LYS A 179 -7.60 -15.73 4.36
CA LYS A 179 -7.56 -14.34 3.86
C LYS A 179 -8.67 -13.50 4.47
N GLN A 180 -9.87 -14.04 4.60
CA GLN A 180 -10.99 -13.38 5.27
C GLN A 180 -10.62 -12.93 6.69
N VAL A 181 -10.04 -13.84 7.50
CA VAL A 181 -9.59 -13.54 8.85
C VAL A 181 -8.56 -12.41 8.85
N ARG A 182 -7.56 -12.47 7.96
CA ARG A 182 -6.53 -11.42 7.85
C ARG A 182 -7.11 -10.06 7.48
N LEU A 183 -8.09 -10.01 6.58
CA LEU A 183 -8.76 -8.75 6.22
C LEU A 183 -9.57 -8.18 7.40
N SER A 184 -10.18 -9.06 8.21
CA SER A 184 -10.99 -8.64 9.36
C SER A 184 -10.18 -7.92 10.45
N VAL A 185 -8.86 -8.16 10.52
CA VAL A 185 -7.91 -7.45 11.42
C VAL A 185 -7.97 -5.94 11.23
N TYR A 186 -8.22 -5.47 10.00
CA TYR A 186 -8.39 -4.04 9.69
C TYR A 186 -9.87 -3.64 9.60
N GLY A 187 -10.80 -4.48 10.07
CA GLY A 187 -12.24 -4.21 9.98
C GLY A 187 -12.80 -4.26 8.56
N ILE A 188 -12.12 -4.97 7.64
CA ILE A 188 -12.62 -5.20 6.28
C ILE A 188 -13.44 -6.49 6.30
N SER A 189 -14.77 -6.34 6.20
CA SER A 189 -15.72 -7.46 6.18
C SER A 189 -16.07 -7.82 4.74
N ALA A 190 -15.76 -9.06 4.35
CA ALA A 190 -16.19 -9.69 3.10
C ALA A 190 -16.20 -11.21 3.29
N GLU A 191 -17.13 -11.92 2.65
CA GLU A 191 -17.17 -13.39 2.71
C GLU A 191 -16.25 -14.04 1.67
N VAL A 192 -15.92 -15.32 1.87
CA VAL A 192 -15.15 -16.09 0.90
C VAL A 192 -15.89 -16.16 -0.43
N GLY A 193 -15.20 -15.81 -1.52
CA GLY A 193 -15.74 -15.72 -2.88
C GLY A 193 -16.32 -14.34 -3.22
N GLU A 194 -16.60 -13.49 -2.23
CA GLU A 194 -17.14 -12.15 -2.47
C GLU A 194 -16.09 -11.16 -2.92
N SER A 195 -16.54 -10.12 -3.61
CA SER A 195 -15.67 -8.99 -3.98
C SER A 195 -15.38 -8.14 -2.75
N VAL A 196 -14.10 -7.82 -2.54
CA VAL A 196 -13.69 -6.90 -1.48
C VAL A 196 -14.11 -5.49 -1.88
N HIS A 197 -14.90 -4.87 -1.00
CA HIS A 197 -15.36 -3.50 -1.14
C HIS A 197 -14.71 -2.63 -0.07
N LEU A 198 -14.16 -1.49 -0.48
CA LEU A 198 -13.54 -0.54 0.43
C LEU A 198 -14.48 0.62 0.75
N LYS A 199 -14.50 1.04 2.01
CA LYS A 199 -15.23 2.24 2.42
C LYS A 199 -14.53 3.48 1.84
N ARG A 200 -15.30 4.55 1.66
CA ARG A 200 -14.85 5.80 1.02
C ARG A 200 -13.54 6.36 1.61
N ASN A 201 -13.34 6.24 2.92
CA ASN A 201 -12.20 6.82 3.64
C ASN A 201 -11.04 5.84 3.85
N HIS A 202 -11.18 4.57 3.48
CA HIS A 202 -10.16 3.56 3.77
C HIS A 202 -8.78 3.90 3.19
N PHE A 203 -8.71 4.55 2.02
CA PHE A 203 -7.41 4.94 1.49
C PHE A 203 -6.70 5.98 2.36
N ASP A 204 -7.45 6.96 2.89
CA ASP A 204 -6.87 7.95 3.82
C ASP A 204 -6.42 7.28 5.12
N ASP A 205 -7.22 6.34 5.64
CA ASP A 205 -6.87 5.54 6.83
C ASP A 205 -5.57 4.75 6.59
N PHE A 206 -5.47 4.02 5.46
CA PHE A 206 -4.28 3.24 5.11
C PHE A 206 -3.06 4.14 4.94
N LEU A 207 -3.23 5.26 4.24
CA LEU A 207 -2.19 6.25 4.00
C LEU A 207 -1.62 6.74 5.32
N HIS A 208 -2.47 7.27 6.21
CA HIS A 208 -2.06 7.76 7.52
C HIS A 208 -1.42 6.65 8.37
N TYR A 209 -2.02 5.46 8.36
CA TYR A 209 -1.52 4.33 9.11
C TYR A 209 -0.11 3.95 8.67
N VAL A 210 0.16 3.83 7.37
CA VAL A 210 1.50 3.50 6.86
C VAL A 210 2.49 4.61 7.18
N ILE A 211 2.15 5.88 6.94
CA ILE A 211 3.11 6.99 7.06
C ILE A 211 3.54 7.21 8.50
N ILE A 212 2.62 7.23 9.46
CA ILE A 212 2.96 7.48 10.87
C ILE A 212 3.99 6.46 11.36
N HIS A 213 3.78 5.19 11.01
CA HIS A 213 4.67 4.10 11.40
C HIS A 213 6.00 4.13 10.65
N VAL A 214 6.00 4.43 9.35
CA VAL A 214 7.24 4.62 8.58
C VAL A 214 8.05 5.78 9.14
N GLN A 215 7.42 6.93 9.41
CA GLN A 215 8.10 8.10 9.96
C GLN A 215 8.68 7.84 11.33
N ALA A 216 7.93 7.17 12.21
CA ALA A 216 8.46 6.74 13.50
C ALA A 216 9.70 5.89 13.28
N PHE A 217 9.63 4.87 12.43
CA PHE A 217 10.73 3.94 12.18
C PHE A 217 12.00 4.62 11.63
N VAL A 218 11.89 5.39 10.54
CA VAL A 218 13.08 5.96 9.87
C VAL A 218 13.80 7.02 10.70
N ARG A 219 13.12 7.66 11.67
CA ARG A 219 13.74 8.60 12.62
C ARG A 219 14.69 7.92 13.61
N PHE A 220 14.46 6.65 13.93
CA PHE A 220 15.30 5.90 14.87
C PHE A 220 16.42 5.11 14.18
N LEU A 221 16.53 5.18 12.86
CA LEU A 221 17.56 4.47 12.12
C LEU A 221 18.94 5.15 12.29
N PRO A 222 19.99 4.39 12.70
CA PRO A 222 21.29 4.96 13.02
C PRO A 222 22.08 5.35 11.76
N GLU A 223 23.04 6.27 11.91
CA GLU A 223 24.06 6.51 10.89
C GLU A 223 24.94 5.27 10.68
N MET A 224 25.42 5.07 9.46
CA MET A 224 26.40 4.02 9.15
C MET A 224 27.82 4.55 9.43
N THR A 225 28.19 4.76 10.69
CA THR A 225 29.58 5.09 11.04
C THR A 225 30.41 3.81 11.12
N GLY A 226 31.28 3.58 10.14
CA GLY A 226 32.49 2.76 10.29
C GLY A 226 32.32 1.25 10.52
N ARG A 227 31.36 0.57 9.86
CA ARG A 227 31.40 -0.90 9.81
C ARG A 227 32.56 -1.37 8.90
N THR A 228 33.69 -1.71 9.51
CA THR A 228 34.58 -2.74 8.95
C THR A 228 33.75 -4.01 8.79
N MET A 229 33.53 -4.41 7.54
CA MET A 229 32.98 -5.72 7.20
C MET A 229 33.74 -6.80 8.00
N PRO A 230 33.06 -7.75 8.65
CA PRO A 230 33.74 -8.92 9.17
C PRO A 230 34.39 -9.62 7.96
N SER A 231 35.72 -9.67 7.95
CA SER A 231 36.44 -10.55 7.03
C SER A 231 36.00 -11.98 7.32
N THR A 232 35.55 -12.66 6.26
CA THR A 232 35.21 -14.08 6.19
C THR A 232 36.20 -14.98 6.90
#